data_AF-A0A2N3EHG3-F1
#
_entry.id   AF-A0A2N3EHG3-F1
#
_cell.length_a   1.000
_cell.length_b   1.000
_cell.length_c   1.000
_cell.angle_alpha   90.00
_cell.angle_beta   90.00
_cell.angle_gamma   90.00
#
_symmetry.space_group_name_H-M   'P 1'
#
loop_
_entity.id
_entity.type
_entity.pdbx_description
1 polymer ?
#
loop_
_entity_poly.entity_id
_entity_poly.type
_entity_poly.pdbx_seq_one_letter_code
_entity_poly.pdbx_strand_id
1 'polypeptide(L)'
;MGHDGPMHILSAHNRSEFLAVPQLIRFDYAHGSDGFEPAFLVKGSTVLLKYIVLGARMQLAFTICGGRLLCALKVYDDGENGCILWSVVEREEELNGIRSLARDEPLAAFLFNELAVNVAWNNLPAQGTLDRLSMWTNNAALGRVDHSAIKGAALPLLNRLHRHIEDEDEWLVLEVGGKSDWKPIRNHFITAGASISLIHLFDDDEGNQQEQLGVWLTDNLQSSGVHHSPQIPKGNGTRELTDILLSHEFGSVLIESKALSVLTRERLPDRAKLTRDVSAHIGKAFAQLRGAMRALKSGVPVTGPKGSTLSVERERPAHAIVLIPDLELVDERAAYGIEFMQDFMSATGGFAHLLDIAELLRIVQAAEMIASRGTTTTPMMAFDYYLVERAKTAANAGTLCIEVLLRFADDETTAD
;
A
#
# COMPACT_ATOMS: atom_id res chain seq x y z
N MET A 1 -11.08 -12.39 28.34
CA MET A 1 -11.16 -12.57 26.88
C MET A 1 -11.90 -11.36 26.35
N GLY A 2 -11.18 -10.35 25.87
CA GLY A 2 -11.82 -9.20 25.25
C GLY A 2 -12.48 -9.67 23.96
N HIS A 3 -13.72 -9.24 23.71
CA HIS A 3 -14.34 -9.45 22.40
C HIS A 3 -13.42 -8.82 21.34
N ASP A 4 -12.84 -9.65 20.47
CA ASP A 4 -12.28 -9.16 19.21
C ASP A 4 -13.42 -8.41 18.51
N GLY A 5 -13.19 -7.14 18.17
CA GLY A 5 -14.19 -6.33 17.48
C GLY A 5 -14.53 -6.92 16.10
N PRO A 6 -15.63 -6.47 15.46
CA PRO A 6 -15.98 -6.89 14.12
C PRO A 6 -14.79 -6.76 13.17
N MET A 7 -14.46 -7.87 12.50
CA MET A 7 -13.53 -7.92 11.38
C MET A 7 -14.34 -7.94 10.09
N HIS A 8 -13.99 -7.10 9.14
CA HIS A 8 -14.61 -7.11 7.81
C HIS A 8 -13.77 -7.91 6.83
N ILE A 9 -14.36 -8.95 6.25
CA ILE A 9 -13.76 -9.75 5.18
C ILE A 9 -14.33 -9.26 3.85
N LEU A 10 -13.47 -8.76 2.97
CA LEU A 10 -13.88 -8.27 1.65
C LEU A 10 -14.53 -9.40 0.84
N SER A 11 -15.64 -9.09 0.16
CA SER A 11 -16.18 -9.93 -0.92
C SER A 11 -15.11 -10.17 -2.00
N ALA A 12 -15.23 -11.25 -2.79
CA ALA A 12 -14.24 -11.56 -3.82
C ALA A 12 -14.01 -10.39 -4.80
N HIS A 13 -15.09 -9.68 -5.17
CA HIS A 13 -15.02 -8.49 -6.01
C HIS A 13 -14.27 -7.34 -5.32
N ASN A 14 -14.68 -6.96 -4.10
CA ASN A 14 -13.99 -5.90 -3.37
C ASN A 14 -12.53 -6.27 -3.14
N ARG A 15 -12.21 -7.52 -2.76
CA ARG A 15 -10.83 -7.96 -2.58
C ARG A 15 -10.01 -7.78 -3.86
N SER A 16 -10.56 -8.17 -5.02
CA SER A 16 -9.88 -8.00 -6.31
C SER A 16 -9.63 -6.53 -6.62
N GLU A 17 -10.62 -5.67 -6.40
CA GLU A 17 -10.49 -4.23 -6.64
C GLU A 17 -9.51 -3.58 -5.67
N PHE A 18 -9.65 -3.84 -4.38
CA PHE A 18 -8.75 -3.35 -3.35
C PHE A 18 -7.33 -3.76 -3.67
N LEU A 19 -7.06 -4.97 -4.16
CA LEU A 19 -5.70 -5.34 -4.56
C LEU A 19 -5.20 -4.65 -5.84
N ALA A 20 -6.10 -4.21 -6.72
CA ALA A 20 -5.77 -3.62 -8.02
C ALA A 20 -5.46 -2.11 -7.97
N VAL A 21 -5.98 -1.38 -6.96
CA VAL A 21 -5.78 0.07 -6.84
C VAL A 21 -5.08 0.43 -5.53
N PRO A 22 -4.24 1.49 -5.50
CA PRO A 22 -3.46 1.82 -4.31
C PRO A 22 -4.34 2.30 -3.14
N GLN A 23 -5.32 3.16 -3.43
CA GLN A 23 -6.21 3.77 -2.45
C GLN A 23 -7.59 3.96 -3.06
N LEU A 24 -8.65 3.77 -2.27
CA LEU A 24 -10.03 3.92 -2.70
C LEU A 24 -10.97 3.94 -1.47
N ILE A 25 -12.23 4.31 -1.68
CA ILE A 25 -13.30 4.08 -0.69
C ILE A 25 -14.46 3.31 -1.31
N ARG A 26 -15.14 2.47 -0.52
CA ARG A 26 -16.38 1.78 -0.92
C ARG A 26 -17.40 1.87 0.19
N PHE A 27 -18.66 1.89 -0.19
CA PHE A 27 -19.73 1.53 0.72
C PHE A 27 -20.06 0.05 0.52
N ASP A 28 -20.61 -0.58 1.53
CA ASP A 28 -21.14 -1.93 1.41
C ASP A 28 -22.38 -2.05 2.30
N TYR A 29 -23.18 -3.08 2.03
CA TYR A 29 -24.27 -3.50 2.90
C TYR A 29 -24.01 -4.95 3.26
N ALA A 30 -23.18 -5.13 4.27
CA ALA A 30 -22.54 -6.40 4.59
C ALA A 30 -23.33 -7.15 5.66
N HIS A 31 -23.31 -8.47 5.60
CA HIS A 31 -23.96 -9.31 6.60
C HIS A 31 -23.10 -9.40 7.87
N GLY A 32 -23.49 -8.67 8.91
CA GLY A 32 -22.95 -8.73 10.27
C GLY A 32 -23.61 -9.80 11.14
N SER A 33 -23.40 -9.69 12.47
CA SER A 33 -24.02 -10.58 13.45
C SER A 33 -25.51 -10.31 13.62
N ASP A 34 -25.93 -9.06 13.45
CA ASP A 34 -27.30 -8.59 13.70
C ASP A 34 -28.09 -8.36 12.39
N GLY A 35 -27.60 -8.93 11.29
CA GLY A 35 -28.19 -8.81 9.97
C GLY A 35 -27.33 -7.95 9.04
N PHE A 36 -27.96 -7.29 8.08
CA PHE A 36 -27.23 -6.43 7.15
C PHE A 36 -26.95 -5.06 7.77
N GLU A 37 -25.69 -4.63 7.69
CA GLU A 37 -25.17 -3.42 8.30
C GLU A 37 -24.49 -2.55 7.24
N PRO A 38 -24.69 -1.22 7.25
CA PRO A 38 -23.98 -0.32 6.37
C PRO A 38 -22.50 -0.26 6.77
N ALA A 39 -21.62 -0.51 5.80
CA ALA A 39 -20.19 -0.49 6.00
C ALA A 39 -19.52 0.57 5.11
N PHE A 40 -18.52 1.23 5.66
CA PHE A 40 -17.64 2.16 4.94
C PHE A 40 -16.22 1.59 4.92
N LEU A 41 -15.74 1.24 3.74
CA LEU A 41 -14.48 0.56 3.54
C LEU A 41 -13.47 1.57 3.00
N VAL A 42 -12.35 1.76 3.69
CA VAL A 42 -11.30 2.72 3.30
C VAL A 42 -10.02 1.97 3.02
N LYS A 43 -9.53 2.01 1.78
CA LYS A 43 -8.18 1.55 1.43
C LYS A 43 -7.21 2.73 1.42
N GLY A 44 -6.15 2.66 2.21
CA GLY A 44 -5.11 3.69 2.25
C GLY A 44 -3.71 3.12 2.39
N SER A 45 -2.69 3.95 2.13
CA SER A 45 -1.33 3.62 2.55
C SER A 45 -1.26 3.55 4.07
N THR A 46 -0.37 2.73 4.61
CA THR A 46 -0.18 2.56 6.06
C THR A 46 0.12 3.89 6.73
N VAL A 47 0.81 4.82 6.04
CA VAL A 47 1.02 6.19 6.50
C VAL A 47 -0.31 6.92 6.66
N LEU A 48 -1.12 6.98 5.60
CA LEU A 48 -2.44 7.64 5.65
C LEU A 48 -3.33 7.05 6.75
N LEU A 49 -3.38 5.72 6.87
CA LEU A 49 -4.18 5.07 7.91
C LEU A 49 -3.72 5.43 9.32
N LYS A 50 -2.41 5.63 9.54
CA LYS A 50 -1.87 6.12 10.81
C LYS A 50 -2.37 7.53 11.13
N TYR A 51 -2.47 8.43 10.15
CA TYR A 51 -3.08 9.75 10.36
C TYR A 51 -4.55 9.64 10.78
N ILE A 52 -5.31 8.77 10.11
CA ILE A 52 -6.72 8.53 10.43
C ILE A 52 -6.87 8.04 11.88
N VAL A 53 -6.11 7.02 12.31
CA VAL A 53 -6.24 6.47 13.67
C VAL A 53 -5.72 7.41 14.76
N LEU A 54 -4.78 8.30 14.42
CA LEU A 54 -4.32 9.38 15.30
C LEU A 54 -5.32 10.54 15.40
N GLY A 55 -6.42 10.50 14.65
CA GLY A 55 -7.52 11.47 14.77
C GLY A 55 -7.41 12.63 13.80
N ALA A 56 -6.77 12.46 12.64
CA ALA A 56 -6.88 13.43 11.56
C ALA A 56 -8.36 13.74 11.27
N ARG A 57 -8.67 15.02 11.04
CA ARG A 57 -10.01 15.43 10.59
C ARG A 57 -10.31 14.72 9.27
N MET A 58 -11.54 14.29 9.08
CA MET A 58 -11.98 13.75 7.80
C MET A 58 -13.34 14.30 7.40
N GLN A 59 -13.57 14.37 6.10
CA GLN A 59 -14.84 14.77 5.52
C GLN A 59 -15.26 13.76 4.47
N LEU A 60 -16.50 13.30 4.57
CA LEU A 60 -17.14 12.45 3.59
C LEU A 60 -18.02 13.32 2.69
N ALA A 61 -17.76 13.31 1.39
CA ALA A 61 -18.41 14.18 0.42
C ALA A 61 -19.10 13.37 -0.68
N PHE A 62 -20.26 13.84 -1.12
CA PHE A 62 -21.09 13.22 -2.15
C PHE A 62 -21.48 14.23 -3.23
N THR A 63 -21.52 13.78 -4.48
CA THR A 63 -22.07 14.55 -5.62
C THR A 63 -22.49 13.61 -6.76
N ILE A 64 -23.12 14.15 -7.80
CA ILE A 64 -23.43 13.39 -9.02
C ILE A 64 -22.38 13.69 -10.09
N CYS A 65 -21.78 12.64 -10.64
CA CYS A 65 -20.82 12.71 -11.75
C CYS A 65 -21.24 11.73 -12.85
N GLY A 66 -21.53 12.23 -14.05
CA GLY A 66 -21.93 11.37 -15.18
C GLY A 66 -23.18 10.53 -14.90
N GLY A 67 -24.13 11.04 -14.12
CA GLY A 67 -25.35 10.32 -13.71
C GLY A 67 -25.14 9.30 -12.59
N ARG A 68 -23.91 9.16 -12.06
CA ARG A 68 -23.56 8.26 -10.96
C ARG A 68 -23.29 9.02 -9.68
N LEU A 69 -23.47 8.37 -8.55
CA LEU A 69 -23.10 8.94 -7.25
C LEU A 69 -21.58 8.81 -7.09
N LEU A 70 -20.91 9.95 -6.97
CA LEU A 70 -19.50 10.04 -6.65
C LEU A 70 -19.35 10.27 -5.13
N CYS A 71 -18.51 9.46 -4.52
CA CYS A 71 -18.18 9.51 -3.10
C CYS A 71 -16.71 9.89 -2.95
N ALA A 72 -16.40 10.79 -2.02
CA ALA A 72 -15.03 11.19 -1.69
C ALA A 72 -14.82 11.23 -0.18
N LEU A 73 -13.65 10.81 0.28
CA LEU A 73 -13.15 10.97 1.63
C LEU A 73 -11.94 11.89 1.59
N LYS A 74 -12.08 13.10 2.14
CA LYS A 74 -10.95 14.01 2.37
C LYS A 74 -10.39 13.73 3.75
N VAL A 75 -9.08 13.46 3.85
CA VAL A 75 -8.37 13.29 5.12
C VAL A 75 -7.38 14.44 5.25
N TYR A 76 -7.42 15.17 6.36
CA TYR A 76 -6.56 16.34 6.59
C TYR A 76 -5.20 15.90 7.14
N ASP A 77 -4.43 15.18 6.33
CA ASP A 77 -3.09 14.65 6.64
C ASP A 77 -1.95 15.64 6.37
N ASP A 78 -2.20 16.68 5.56
CA ASP A 78 -1.24 17.77 5.28
C ASP A 78 -1.89 19.16 5.44
N GLY A 79 -2.40 19.43 6.64
CA GLY A 79 -3.17 20.65 6.90
C GLY A 79 -4.41 20.73 6.00
N GLU A 80 -4.68 21.89 5.39
CA GLU A 80 -5.83 22.06 4.49
C GLU A 80 -5.67 21.36 3.12
N ASN A 81 -4.44 20.97 2.76
CA ASN A 81 -4.12 20.26 1.51
C ASN A 81 -4.25 18.74 1.65
N GLY A 82 -5.22 18.29 2.45
CA GLY A 82 -5.44 16.88 2.73
C GLY A 82 -5.66 16.01 1.49
N CYS A 83 -5.27 14.74 1.59
CA CYS A 83 -5.50 13.75 0.53
C CYS A 83 -7.00 13.49 0.30
N ILE A 84 -7.37 13.14 -0.93
CA ILE A 84 -8.76 12.78 -1.29
C ILE A 84 -8.79 11.39 -1.91
N LEU A 85 -9.49 10.48 -1.25
CA LEU A 85 -9.80 9.15 -1.75
C LEU A 85 -11.21 9.21 -2.33
N TRP A 86 -11.46 8.55 -3.45
CA TRP A 86 -12.77 8.64 -4.08
C TRP A 86 -13.13 7.38 -4.85
N SER A 87 -14.42 7.24 -5.10
CA SER A 87 -14.98 6.21 -5.97
C SER A 87 -16.33 6.67 -6.53
N VAL A 88 -16.89 5.88 -7.44
CA VAL A 88 -18.29 6.02 -7.86
C VAL A 88 -19.05 4.78 -7.45
N VAL A 89 -20.34 4.94 -7.14
CA VAL A 89 -21.23 3.84 -6.81
C VAL A 89 -21.57 3.05 -8.08
N GLU A 90 -21.42 1.74 -8.00
CA GLU A 90 -21.56 0.83 -9.14
C GLU A 90 -22.60 -0.26 -8.88
N ARG A 91 -22.87 -0.57 -7.61
CA ARG A 91 -23.72 -1.69 -7.21
C ARG A 91 -24.79 -1.29 -6.22
N GLU A 92 -25.82 -2.11 -6.16
CA GLU A 92 -26.98 -1.88 -5.30
C GLU A 92 -26.62 -2.00 -3.82
N GLU A 93 -25.69 -2.88 -3.46
CA GLU A 93 -25.22 -3.07 -2.08
C GLU A 93 -24.53 -1.80 -1.56
N GLU A 94 -23.68 -1.18 -2.38
CA GLU A 94 -23.02 0.09 -2.05
C GLU A 94 -24.07 1.19 -1.84
N LEU A 95 -25.06 1.25 -2.73
CA LEU A 95 -26.14 2.22 -2.67
C LEU A 95 -27.04 2.03 -1.43
N ASN A 96 -27.29 0.78 -1.04
CA ASN A 96 -28.03 0.46 0.18
C ASN A 96 -27.28 0.90 1.45
N GLY A 97 -25.96 0.71 1.50
CA GLY A 97 -25.13 1.25 2.58
C GLY A 97 -25.27 2.77 2.72
N ILE A 98 -25.29 3.49 1.60
CA ILE A 98 -25.47 4.96 1.57
C ILE A 98 -26.90 5.36 1.94
N ARG A 99 -27.92 4.62 1.52
CA ARG A 99 -29.31 4.87 1.93
C ARG A 99 -29.53 4.66 3.43
N SER A 100 -28.84 3.68 4.02
CA SER A 100 -28.82 3.50 5.48
C SER A 100 -28.17 4.68 6.18
N LEU A 101 -27.05 5.21 5.66
CA LEU A 101 -26.48 6.46 6.15
C LEU A 101 -27.50 7.62 6.09
N ALA A 102 -28.24 7.75 4.98
CA ALA A 102 -29.28 8.76 4.82
C ALA A 102 -30.44 8.65 5.83
N ARG A 103 -30.62 7.48 6.45
CA ARG A 103 -31.62 7.20 7.50
C ARG A 103 -31.05 7.32 8.92
N ASP A 104 -29.86 7.89 9.07
CA ASP A 104 -29.16 8.05 10.35
C ASP A 104 -28.84 6.69 11.03
N GLU A 105 -28.68 5.63 10.23
CA GLU A 105 -28.20 4.34 10.73
C GLU A 105 -26.68 4.42 11.03
N PRO A 106 -26.19 3.80 12.12
CA PRO A 106 -24.76 3.80 12.44
C PRO A 106 -23.91 3.22 11.32
N LEU A 107 -22.87 3.95 10.89
CA LEU A 107 -21.97 3.52 9.83
C LEU A 107 -20.71 2.87 10.42
N ALA A 108 -20.54 1.57 10.19
CA ALA A 108 -19.32 0.86 10.58
C ALA A 108 -18.21 1.12 9.55
N ALA A 109 -17.14 1.80 9.95
CA ALA A 109 -15.99 2.09 9.10
C ALA A 109 -14.85 1.09 9.35
N PHE A 110 -14.23 0.62 8.28
CA PHE A 110 -13.15 -0.36 8.29
C PHE A 110 -11.97 0.15 7.46
N LEU A 111 -10.78 0.12 8.06
CA LEU A 111 -9.54 0.51 7.38
C LEU A 111 -8.85 -0.72 6.82
N PHE A 112 -8.41 -0.63 5.56
CA PHE A 112 -7.67 -1.64 4.83
C PHE A 112 -6.34 -1.07 4.37
N ASN A 113 -5.25 -1.77 4.69
CA ASN A 113 -3.93 -1.39 4.24
C ASN A 113 -3.70 -1.72 2.75
N GLU A 114 -2.49 -1.50 2.26
CA GLU A 114 -2.06 -1.75 0.88
C GLU A 114 -2.35 -3.18 0.42
N LEU A 115 -2.33 -4.13 1.36
CA LEU A 115 -2.52 -5.57 1.15
C LEU A 115 -3.99 -6.01 1.24
N ALA A 116 -4.91 -5.05 1.30
CA ALA A 116 -6.35 -5.29 1.45
C ALA A 116 -6.71 -6.07 2.73
N VAL A 117 -5.90 -5.94 3.79
CA VAL A 117 -6.17 -6.52 5.11
C VAL A 117 -6.85 -5.49 6.00
N ASN A 118 -7.93 -5.90 6.67
CA ASN A 118 -8.61 -5.04 7.63
C ASN A 118 -7.75 -4.85 8.89
N VAL A 119 -7.32 -3.63 9.16
CA VAL A 119 -6.35 -3.31 10.24
C VAL A 119 -6.96 -2.51 11.39
N ALA A 120 -8.09 -1.87 11.17
CA ALA A 120 -8.82 -1.12 12.21
C ALA A 120 -10.29 -0.99 11.85
N TRP A 121 -11.10 -0.66 12.84
CA TRP A 121 -12.50 -0.32 12.64
C TRP A 121 -12.98 0.76 13.62
N ASN A 122 -14.08 1.45 13.27
CA ASN A 122 -14.76 2.38 14.15
C ASN A 122 -16.24 2.53 13.74
N ASN A 123 -17.07 3.06 14.64
CA ASN A 123 -18.42 3.51 14.28
C ASN A 123 -18.38 5.01 14.05
N LEU A 124 -18.66 5.44 12.82
CA LEU A 124 -18.71 6.86 12.50
C LEU A 124 -20.12 7.38 12.77
N PRO A 125 -20.27 8.46 13.58
CA PRO A 125 -21.56 9.10 13.74
C PRO A 125 -21.94 9.77 12.42
N ALA A 126 -23.17 9.56 11.96
CA ALA A 126 -23.77 10.39 10.93
C ALA A 126 -24.35 11.63 11.64
N GLN A 127 -24.02 12.83 11.16
CA GLN A 127 -24.69 14.06 11.62
C GLN A 127 -24.97 14.93 10.40
N GLY A 128 -26.24 15.30 10.21
CA GLY A 128 -26.67 16.21 9.16
C GLY A 128 -28.02 15.84 8.54
N THR A 129 -28.63 16.80 7.84
CA THR A 129 -29.84 16.55 7.03
C THR A 129 -29.44 15.92 5.71
N LEU A 130 -29.83 14.67 5.48
CA LEU A 130 -29.40 13.85 4.32
C LEU A 130 -30.48 13.72 3.23
N ASP A 131 -31.44 14.65 3.18
CA ASP A 131 -32.53 14.66 2.19
C ASP A 131 -32.01 14.67 0.75
N ARG A 132 -30.94 15.44 0.49
CA ARG A 132 -30.29 15.50 -0.82
C ARG A 132 -29.58 14.19 -1.18
N LEU A 133 -28.99 13.51 -0.21
CA LEU A 133 -28.40 12.19 -0.41
C LEU A 133 -29.48 11.16 -0.78
N SER A 134 -30.64 11.23 -0.14
CA SER A 134 -31.79 10.39 -0.48
C SER A 134 -32.26 10.62 -1.93
N MET A 135 -32.31 11.88 -2.38
CA MET A 135 -32.65 12.20 -3.77
C MET A 135 -31.62 11.63 -4.77
N TRP A 136 -30.33 11.77 -4.48
CA TRP A 136 -29.27 11.28 -5.35
C TRP A 136 -29.22 9.76 -5.41
N THR A 137 -29.37 9.09 -4.27
CA THR A 137 -29.36 7.62 -4.21
C THR A 137 -30.55 6.99 -4.93
N ASN A 138 -31.66 7.71 -5.12
CA ASN A 138 -32.80 7.22 -5.91
C ASN A 138 -32.60 7.35 -7.43
N ASN A 139 -31.68 8.21 -7.87
CA ASN A 139 -31.48 8.54 -9.28
C ASN A 139 -30.11 8.11 -9.83
N ALA A 140 -29.22 7.58 -9.00
CA ALA A 140 -27.87 7.20 -9.40
C ALA A 140 -27.89 5.99 -10.35
N ALA A 141 -27.22 6.10 -11.48
CA ALA A 141 -26.99 4.99 -12.38
C ALA A 141 -26.02 3.96 -11.78
N LEU A 142 -26.30 2.68 -11.98
CA LEU A 142 -25.51 1.54 -11.53
C LEU A 142 -24.99 0.70 -12.70
N GLY A 143 -24.14 -0.28 -12.42
CA GLY A 143 -23.54 -1.20 -13.39
C GLY A 143 -22.17 -0.75 -13.88
N ARG A 144 -21.68 -1.38 -14.95
CA ARG A 144 -20.31 -1.22 -15.48
C ARG A 144 -19.90 0.24 -15.71
N VAL A 145 -18.73 0.62 -15.21
CA VAL A 145 -18.17 1.98 -15.32
C VAL A 145 -17.03 2.01 -16.33
N ASP A 146 -17.04 3.02 -17.21
CA ASP A 146 -15.82 3.44 -17.88
C ASP A 146 -15.01 4.33 -16.92
N HIS A 147 -14.05 3.70 -16.22
CA HIS A 147 -13.24 4.40 -15.22
C HIS A 147 -12.34 5.47 -15.82
N SER A 148 -11.99 5.38 -17.11
CA SER A 148 -11.20 6.41 -17.78
C SER A 148 -12.03 7.68 -17.99
N ALA A 149 -13.23 7.51 -18.55
CA ALA A 149 -14.17 8.61 -18.76
C ALA A 149 -14.61 9.26 -17.44
N ILE A 150 -14.96 8.44 -16.43
CA ILE A 150 -15.41 8.97 -15.14
C ILE A 150 -14.30 9.73 -14.42
N LYS A 151 -13.04 9.28 -14.51
CA LYS A 151 -11.89 9.99 -13.94
C LYS A 151 -11.71 11.37 -14.55
N GLY A 152 -11.88 11.49 -15.88
CA GLY A 152 -11.85 12.77 -16.58
C GLY A 152 -12.92 13.75 -16.09
N ALA A 153 -14.13 13.26 -15.83
CA ALA A 153 -15.24 14.06 -15.33
C ALA A 153 -15.15 14.37 -13.82
N ALA A 154 -14.63 13.44 -13.02
CA ALA A 154 -14.50 13.57 -11.57
C ALA A 154 -13.38 14.54 -11.15
N LEU A 155 -12.27 14.57 -11.87
CA LEU A 155 -11.09 15.35 -11.46
C LEU A 155 -11.37 16.85 -11.25
N PRO A 156 -12.11 17.56 -12.14
CA PRO A 156 -12.51 18.94 -11.89
C PRO A 156 -13.35 19.13 -10.63
N LEU A 157 -14.26 18.19 -10.32
CA LEU A 157 -15.10 18.21 -9.12
C LEU A 157 -14.25 18.05 -7.86
N LEU A 158 -13.36 17.05 -7.85
CA LEU A 158 -12.44 16.77 -6.73
C LEU A 158 -11.48 17.94 -6.49
N ASN A 159 -11.00 18.60 -7.55
CA ASN A 159 -10.15 19.79 -7.43
C ASN A 159 -10.88 20.97 -6.77
N ARG A 160 -12.21 21.13 -7.00
CA ARG A 160 -13.01 22.14 -6.33
C ARG A 160 -13.21 21.82 -4.85
N LEU A 161 -13.55 20.57 -4.54
CA LEU A 161 -13.62 20.06 -3.16
C LEU A 161 -12.31 20.29 -2.41
N HIS A 162 -11.17 20.03 -3.05
CA HIS A 162 -9.86 20.25 -2.46
C HIS A 162 -9.60 21.73 -2.13
N ARG A 163 -9.97 22.65 -3.02
CA ARG A 163 -9.75 24.10 -2.86
C ARG A 163 -10.75 24.80 -1.93
N HIS A 164 -11.66 24.06 -1.28
CA HIS A 164 -12.74 24.62 -0.48
C HIS A 164 -13.61 25.63 -1.25
N ILE A 165 -13.77 25.42 -2.56
CA ILE A 165 -14.74 26.16 -3.35
C ILE A 165 -16.07 25.43 -3.15
N GLU A 166 -16.69 25.66 -2.00
CA GLU A 166 -17.99 25.10 -1.64
C GLU A 166 -19.05 25.90 -2.38
N ASP A 167 -19.56 25.33 -3.48
CA ASP A 167 -20.90 25.62 -3.91
C ASP A 167 -21.81 24.66 -3.14
N GLU A 168 -22.56 25.19 -2.16
CA GLU A 168 -23.48 24.39 -1.33
C GLU A 168 -24.44 23.56 -2.21
N ASP A 169 -24.70 23.99 -3.45
CA ASP A 169 -25.56 23.28 -4.41
C ASP A 169 -24.86 22.16 -5.20
N GLU A 170 -23.54 21.99 -5.10
CA GLU A 170 -22.77 20.99 -5.86
C GLU A 170 -22.33 19.78 -5.02
N TRP A 171 -21.98 19.99 -3.75
CA TRP A 171 -21.52 18.93 -2.84
C TRP A 171 -22.38 18.81 -1.59
N LEU A 172 -22.58 17.59 -1.12
CA LEU A 172 -22.98 17.32 0.26
C LEU A 172 -21.73 16.87 1.02
N VAL A 173 -21.34 17.61 2.06
CA VAL A 173 -20.14 17.32 2.86
C VAL A 173 -20.56 17.02 4.30
N LEU A 174 -20.06 15.91 4.84
CA LEU A 174 -20.28 15.45 6.20
C LEU A 174 -18.95 15.38 6.92
N GLU A 175 -18.84 16.02 8.08
CA GLU A 175 -17.70 15.82 8.97
C GLU A 175 -17.77 14.41 9.55
N VAL A 176 -16.71 13.63 9.33
CA VAL A 176 -16.61 12.26 9.86
C VAL A 176 -15.28 12.07 10.58
N GLY A 177 -15.28 11.41 11.73
CA GLY A 177 -14.06 11.15 12.49
C GLY A 177 -13.52 12.34 13.27
N GLY A 178 -12.20 12.59 13.19
CA GLY A 178 -11.50 13.58 14.03
C GLY A 178 -11.26 13.13 15.48
N LYS A 179 -11.49 11.85 15.79
CA LYS A 179 -11.26 11.24 17.10
C LYS A 179 -10.27 10.09 16.98
N SER A 180 -9.45 9.90 18.01
CA SER A 180 -8.46 8.83 18.11
C SER A 180 -9.03 7.56 18.77
N ASP A 181 -10.32 7.25 18.53
CA ASP A 181 -11.06 6.14 19.16
C ASP A 181 -11.21 4.90 18.26
N TRP A 182 -10.40 4.84 17.19
CA TRP A 182 -10.29 3.67 16.33
C TRP A 182 -9.84 2.43 17.11
N LYS A 183 -10.45 1.29 16.77
CA LYS A 183 -10.19 0.02 17.44
C LYS A 183 -9.26 -0.84 16.58
N PRO A 184 -8.17 -1.39 17.14
CA PRO A 184 -7.21 -2.18 16.39
C PRO A 184 -7.78 -3.54 16.00
N ILE A 185 -7.38 -4.03 14.82
CA ILE A 185 -7.54 -5.42 14.41
C ILE A 185 -6.15 -6.02 14.28
N ARG A 186 -5.93 -7.13 14.98
CA ARG A 186 -4.64 -7.83 15.02
C ARG A 186 -4.66 -8.98 14.02
N ASN A 187 -3.86 -8.87 12.97
CA ASN A 187 -3.76 -9.90 11.95
C ASN A 187 -2.47 -10.68 12.15
N HIS A 188 -2.56 -12.01 12.19
CA HIS A 188 -1.40 -12.88 12.26
C HIS A 188 -1.23 -13.61 10.94
N PHE A 189 -0.03 -13.55 10.39
CA PHE A 189 0.36 -14.32 9.20
C PHE A 189 1.39 -15.38 9.61
N ILE A 190 1.31 -16.54 8.95
CA ILE A 190 2.20 -17.67 9.13
C ILE A 190 3.07 -17.78 7.87
N THR A 191 4.38 -17.61 8.02
CA THR A 191 5.34 -17.76 6.93
C THR A 191 5.50 -19.22 6.49
N ALA A 192 6.07 -19.43 5.30
CA ALA A 192 6.60 -20.70 4.82
C ALA A 192 7.60 -21.32 5.80
N GLY A 193 8.33 -20.48 6.55
CA GLY A 193 9.20 -20.88 7.65
C GLY A 193 8.49 -21.20 8.97
N ALA A 194 7.16 -21.22 8.99
CA ALA A 194 6.30 -21.40 10.17
C ALA A 194 6.55 -20.39 11.30
N SER A 195 7.07 -19.19 10.97
CA SER A 195 7.10 -18.07 11.90
C SER A 195 5.76 -17.33 11.88
N ILE A 196 5.36 -16.81 13.04
CA ILE A 196 4.17 -15.99 13.17
C ILE A 196 4.62 -14.53 13.17
N SER A 197 3.99 -13.73 12.30
CA SER A 197 4.20 -12.30 12.25
C SER A 197 2.88 -11.57 12.51
N LEU A 198 2.94 -10.51 13.33
CA LEU A 198 1.80 -9.68 13.70
C LEU A 198 1.78 -8.42 12.82
N ILE A 199 0.65 -8.17 12.17
CA ILE A 199 0.34 -6.90 11.53
C ILE A 199 -0.65 -6.17 12.43
N HIS A 200 -0.18 -5.09 13.03
CA HIS A 200 -0.94 -4.25 13.95
C HIS A 200 -0.69 -2.78 13.64
N LEU A 201 -1.71 -2.06 13.15
CA LEU A 201 -1.58 -0.66 12.72
C LEU A 201 -1.12 0.28 13.85
N PHE A 202 -1.41 -0.06 15.09
CA PHE A 202 -1.13 0.74 16.29
C PHE A 202 0.15 0.29 17.01
N ASP A 203 1.01 -0.49 16.35
CA ASP A 203 2.31 -0.84 16.90
C ASP A 203 3.28 0.34 16.73
N ASP A 204 3.92 0.76 17.82
CA ASP A 204 4.90 1.85 17.82
C ASP A 204 6.20 1.45 17.09
N ASP A 205 6.46 0.15 16.92
CA ASP A 205 7.57 -0.36 16.12
C ASP A 205 7.19 -0.44 14.62
N GLU A 206 7.04 0.74 14.02
CA GLU A 206 6.70 0.88 12.60
C GLU A 206 7.77 0.33 11.65
N GLY A 207 9.03 0.31 12.11
CA GLY A 207 10.15 -0.25 11.35
C GLY A 207 9.95 -1.74 11.14
N ASN A 208 9.79 -2.47 12.24
CA ASN A 208 9.50 -3.89 12.19
C ASN A 208 8.19 -4.18 11.44
N GLN A 209 7.12 -3.39 11.64
CA GLN A 209 5.87 -3.58 10.90
C GLN A 209 6.10 -3.55 9.37
N GLN A 210 6.85 -2.58 8.86
CA GLN A 210 7.12 -2.46 7.43
C GLN A 210 7.99 -3.61 6.92
N GLU A 211 8.99 -4.05 7.69
CA GLU A 211 9.78 -5.23 7.37
C GLU A 211 8.92 -6.49 7.29
N GLN A 212 8.00 -6.69 8.25
CA GLN A 212 7.10 -7.83 8.27
C GLN A 212 6.14 -7.83 7.07
N LEU A 213 5.68 -6.67 6.60
CA LEU A 213 4.92 -6.57 5.34
C LEU A 213 5.77 -6.99 4.14
N GLY A 214 7.03 -6.54 4.08
CA GLY A 214 7.97 -6.96 3.05
C GLY A 214 8.25 -8.46 3.06
N VAL A 215 8.42 -9.05 4.25
CA VAL A 215 8.56 -10.50 4.43
C VAL A 215 7.31 -11.19 3.90
N TRP A 216 6.13 -10.80 4.37
CA TRP A 216 4.87 -11.44 3.98
C TRP A 216 4.66 -11.42 2.45
N LEU A 217 4.91 -10.27 1.82
CA LEU A 217 4.79 -10.13 0.37
C LEU A 217 5.72 -11.07 -0.40
N THR A 218 6.92 -11.32 0.11
CA THR A 218 7.97 -12.02 -0.65
C THR A 218 8.16 -13.49 -0.25
N ASP A 219 7.59 -13.91 0.88
CA ASP A 219 7.80 -15.24 1.47
C ASP A 219 7.29 -16.39 0.59
N ASN A 220 6.21 -16.19 -0.16
CA ASN A 220 5.66 -17.22 -1.05
C ASN A 220 6.39 -17.35 -2.40
N LEU A 221 7.40 -16.51 -2.67
CA LEU A 221 8.11 -16.55 -3.95
C LEU A 221 8.96 -17.83 -4.12
N GLN A 222 9.39 -18.45 -3.01
CA GLN A 222 10.17 -19.68 -3.01
C GLN A 222 9.85 -20.58 -1.82
N SER A 223 10.01 -21.89 -1.98
CA SER A 223 9.62 -22.89 -0.96
C SER A 223 10.39 -22.78 0.36
N SER A 224 11.61 -22.22 0.34
CA SER A 224 12.42 -21.99 1.53
C SER A 224 12.04 -20.71 2.30
N GLY A 225 11.10 -19.93 1.77
CA GLY A 225 10.74 -18.62 2.30
C GLY A 225 11.83 -17.57 2.09
N VAL A 226 11.70 -16.43 2.77
CA VAL A 226 12.72 -15.38 2.82
C VAL A 226 13.54 -15.41 4.10
N HIS A 227 14.72 -14.80 4.06
CA HIS A 227 15.55 -14.62 5.24
C HIS A 227 15.37 -13.20 5.80
N HIS A 228 14.74 -13.10 6.96
CA HIS A 228 14.62 -11.85 7.74
C HIS A 228 15.87 -11.64 8.61
N SER A 229 16.39 -10.42 8.60
CA SER A 229 17.61 -9.96 9.29
C SER A 229 18.84 -10.87 9.16
N PRO A 230 19.26 -11.27 7.94
CA PRO A 230 20.51 -11.99 7.73
C PRO A 230 21.72 -11.25 8.34
N GLN A 231 22.65 -12.01 8.91
CA GLN A 231 23.79 -11.53 9.67
C GLN A 231 25.11 -11.84 8.95
N ILE A 232 26.07 -10.93 9.08
CA ILE A 232 27.46 -11.10 8.63
C ILE A 232 28.45 -10.76 9.75
N PRO A 233 29.65 -11.36 9.79
CA PRO A 233 30.70 -11.01 10.74
C PRO A 233 31.10 -9.52 10.70
N LYS A 234 31.33 -8.92 11.88
CA LYS A 234 31.90 -7.58 12.06
C LYS A 234 32.71 -7.51 13.35
N GLY A 235 34.04 -7.46 13.24
CA GLY A 235 34.92 -7.49 14.41
C GLY A 235 34.70 -8.76 15.22
N ASN A 236 34.39 -8.62 16.52
CA ASN A 236 34.12 -9.75 17.42
C ASN A 236 32.65 -10.20 17.45
N GLY A 237 31.77 -9.57 16.66
CA GLY A 237 30.35 -9.88 16.64
C GLY A 237 29.81 -10.04 15.24
N THR A 238 28.49 -9.96 15.13
CA THR A 238 27.78 -9.87 13.86
C THR A 238 27.18 -8.48 13.67
N ARG A 239 26.86 -8.15 12.42
CA ARG A 239 25.92 -7.10 12.09
C ARG A 239 24.92 -7.64 11.08
N GLU A 240 23.79 -6.97 11.00
CA GLU A 240 22.83 -7.19 9.93
C GLU A 240 23.45 -6.84 8.57
N LEU A 241 23.15 -7.68 7.58
CA LEU A 241 23.51 -7.51 6.18
C LEU A 241 22.51 -6.56 5.51
N THR A 242 21.22 -6.83 5.70
CA THR A 242 20.04 -6.12 5.17
C THR A 242 18.82 -6.68 5.90
N ASP A 243 17.65 -6.05 5.78
CA ASP A 243 16.46 -6.46 6.52
C ASP A 243 15.82 -7.74 5.93
N ILE A 244 15.80 -7.88 4.59
CA ILE A 244 15.26 -9.08 3.92
C ILE A 244 16.21 -9.54 2.81
N LEU A 245 16.48 -10.84 2.76
CA LEU A 245 17.27 -11.48 1.71
C LEU A 245 16.49 -12.63 1.07
N LEU A 246 16.42 -12.57 -0.27
CA LEU A 246 16.07 -13.69 -1.13
C LEU A 246 17.29 -14.11 -1.94
N SER A 247 17.44 -15.39 -2.20
CA SER A 247 18.54 -15.92 -3.00
C SER A 247 18.05 -17.14 -3.78
N HIS A 248 18.37 -17.18 -5.06
CA HIS A 248 18.09 -18.30 -5.96
C HIS A 248 19.18 -18.41 -7.03
N GLU A 249 19.08 -19.38 -7.94
CA GLU A 249 20.14 -19.69 -8.91
C GLU A 249 20.48 -18.56 -9.91
N PHE A 250 19.59 -17.58 -10.10
CA PHE A 250 19.81 -16.46 -11.04
C PHE A 250 20.19 -15.14 -10.37
N GLY A 251 20.20 -15.08 -9.03
CA GLY A 251 20.46 -13.82 -8.34
C GLY A 251 20.09 -13.84 -6.86
N SER A 252 20.36 -12.70 -6.24
CA SER A 252 19.94 -12.39 -4.88
C SER A 252 19.17 -11.08 -4.87
N VAL A 253 18.19 -10.97 -3.98
CA VAL A 253 17.43 -9.73 -3.75
C VAL A 253 17.64 -9.32 -2.31
N LEU A 254 18.14 -8.10 -2.11
CA LEU A 254 18.37 -7.49 -0.81
C LEU A 254 17.37 -6.35 -0.66
N ILE A 255 16.61 -6.34 0.44
CA ILE A 255 15.63 -5.31 0.75
C ILE A 255 16.04 -4.62 2.04
N GLU A 256 16.23 -3.31 1.94
CA GLU A 256 16.42 -2.43 3.10
C GLU A 256 15.18 -1.55 3.26
N SER A 257 14.47 -1.73 4.36
CA SER A 257 13.26 -1.04 4.74
C SER A 257 13.57 0.22 5.54
N LYS A 258 12.77 1.28 5.34
CA LYS A 258 12.83 2.51 6.13
C LYS A 258 11.42 3.00 6.44
N ALA A 259 11.07 3.08 7.72
CA ALA A 259 9.80 3.64 8.19
C ALA A 259 9.93 5.12 8.61
N LEU A 260 8.80 5.79 8.86
CA LEU A 260 8.74 7.22 9.24
C LEU A 260 8.47 7.49 10.72
N SER A 261 8.13 6.46 11.51
CA SER A 261 7.84 6.58 12.96
C SER A 261 6.86 7.74 13.24
N VAL A 262 5.66 7.66 12.68
CA VAL A 262 4.59 8.66 12.82
C VAL A 262 3.90 8.57 14.19
N LEU A 263 3.62 7.36 14.68
CA LEU A 263 2.88 7.07 15.91
C LEU A 263 3.61 7.53 17.17
N THR A 264 4.94 7.52 17.15
CA THR A 264 5.77 7.92 18.30
C THR A 264 5.97 9.44 18.41
N ARG A 265 5.41 10.23 17.48
CA ARG A 265 5.54 11.69 17.47
C ARG A 265 4.43 12.34 18.30
N GLU A 266 4.79 13.36 19.08
CA GLU A 266 3.83 14.16 19.86
C GLU A 266 2.81 14.91 18.99
N ARG A 267 3.19 15.23 17.74
CA ARG A 267 2.35 15.91 16.76
C ARG A 267 2.44 15.20 15.43
N LEU A 268 1.30 15.09 14.75
CA LEU A 268 1.23 14.65 13.36
C LEU A 268 2.18 15.51 12.51
N PRO A 269 3.17 14.91 11.84
CA PRO A 269 4.08 15.66 10.99
C PRO A 269 3.33 16.22 9.77
N ASP A 270 3.85 17.29 9.18
CA ASP A 270 3.39 17.72 7.85
C ASP A 270 4.10 16.93 6.74
N ARG A 271 3.58 17.03 5.51
CA ARG A 271 4.15 16.30 4.37
C ARG A 271 5.58 16.76 4.06
N ALA A 272 5.89 18.02 4.28
CA ALA A 272 7.24 18.58 4.07
C ALA A 272 8.28 17.95 5.02
N LYS A 273 7.91 17.66 6.26
CA LYS A 273 8.75 16.92 7.21
C LYS A 273 8.91 15.46 6.78
N LEU A 274 7.81 14.78 6.44
CA LEU A 274 7.88 13.39 6.00
C LEU A 274 8.77 13.22 4.76
N THR A 275 8.64 14.11 3.77
CA THR A 275 9.48 14.13 2.56
C THR A 275 10.97 14.23 2.90
N ARG A 276 11.35 15.16 3.79
CA ARG A 276 12.75 15.31 4.21
C ARG A 276 13.28 14.07 4.92
N ASP A 277 12.46 13.48 5.79
CA ASP A 277 12.81 12.25 6.52
C ASP A 277 13.01 11.08 5.53
N VAL A 278 12.09 10.90 4.57
CA VAL A 278 12.20 9.88 3.50
C VAL A 278 13.47 10.06 2.67
N SER A 279 13.76 11.27 2.17
CA SER A 279 14.97 11.53 1.37
C SER A 279 16.26 11.17 2.12
N ALA A 280 16.35 11.51 3.40
CA ALA A 280 17.49 11.15 4.24
C ALA A 280 17.59 9.63 4.47
N HIS A 281 16.45 8.94 4.58
CA HIS A 281 16.40 7.49 4.77
C HIS A 281 16.80 6.73 3.51
N ILE A 282 16.35 7.16 2.33
CA ILE A 282 16.69 6.52 1.05
C ILE A 282 18.20 6.53 0.81
N GLY A 283 18.86 7.67 1.01
CA GLY A 283 20.32 7.78 0.84
C GLY A 283 21.10 6.84 1.75
N LYS A 284 20.68 6.71 3.02
CA LYS A 284 21.27 5.76 3.98
C LYS A 284 21.04 4.31 3.54
N ALA A 285 19.82 3.97 3.13
CA ALA A 285 19.45 2.62 2.71
C ALA A 285 20.28 2.14 1.51
N PHE A 286 20.43 2.97 0.47
CA PHE A 286 21.29 2.62 -0.65
C PHE A 286 22.76 2.48 -0.27
N ALA A 287 23.27 3.31 0.65
CA ALA A 287 24.63 3.15 1.16
C ALA A 287 24.83 1.82 1.91
N GLN A 288 23.84 1.40 2.70
CA GLN A 288 23.82 0.10 3.38
C GLN A 288 23.80 -1.05 2.35
N LEU A 289 22.89 -1.01 1.37
CA LEU A 289 22.79 -2.03 0.31
C LEU A 289 24.06 -2.13 -0.54
N ARG A 290 24.72 -1.01 -0.87
CA ARG A 290 26.05 -1.04 -1.52
C ARG A 290 27.07 -1.80 -0.67
N GLY A 291 27.07 -1.54 0.65
CA GLY A 291 27.92 -2.25 1.61
C GLY A 291 27.61 -3.74 1.69
N ALA A 292 26.32 -4.09 1.68
CA ALA A 292 25.82 -5.46 1.74
C ALA A 292 26.22 -6.27 0.50
N MET A 293 25.99 -5.73 -0.70
CA MET A 293 26.38 -6.37 -1.96
C MET A 293 27.89 -6.55 -2.07
N ARG A 294 28.70 -5.57 -1.61
CA ARG A 294 30.16 -5.73 -1.54
C ARG A 294 30.56 -6.84 -0.57
N ALA A 295 29.90 -6.96 0.58
CA ALA A 295 30.17 -8.05 1.53
C ALA A 295 29.82 -9.43 0.93
N LEU A 296 28.71 -9.53 0.18
CA LEU A 296 28.34 -10.75 -0.54
C LEU A 296 29.40 -11.15 -1.57
N LYS A 297 29.86 -10.20 -2.41
CA LYS A 297 30.91 -10.44 -3.41
C LYS A 297 32.25 -10.85 -2.81
N SER A 298 32.58 -10.36 -1.61
CA SER A 298 33.79 -10.75 -0.89
C SER A 298 33.72 -12.14 -0.25
N GLY A 299 32.64 -12.91 -0.47
CA GLY A 299 32.50 -14.26 0.06
C GLY A 299 32.26 -14.32 1.58
N VAL A 300 31.85 -13.21 2.20
CA VAL A 300 31.59 -13.17 3.65
C VAL A 300 30.48 -14.17 4.01
N PRO A 301 30.65 -15.02 5.05
CA PRO A 301 29.60 -15.93 5.49
C PRO A 301 28.35 -15.16 5.91
N VAL A 302 27.19 -15.63 5.45
CA VAL A 302 25.88 -15.09 5.84
C VAL A 302 25.17 -16.12 6.70
N THR A 303 24.60 -15.68 7.81
CA THR A 303 23.85 -16.53 8.74
C THR A 303 22.47 -15.94 9.02
N GLY A 304 21.50 -16.76 9.41
CA GLY A 304 20.28 -16.25 10.03
C GLY A 304 20.55 -15.69 11.45
N PRO A 305 19.58 -15.02 12.08
CA PRO A 305 19.69 -14.53 13.47
C PRO A 305 20.05 -15.62 14.49
N LYS A 306 19.67 -16.88 14.22
CA LYS A 306 19.97 -18.05 15.05
C LYS A 306 21.34 -18.70 14.74
N GLY A 307 22.15 -18.09 13.88
CA GLY A 307 23.48 -18.57 13.50
C GLY A 307 23.53 -19.64 12.41
N SER A 308 22.38 -20.07 11.86
CA SER A 308 22.35 -21.03 10.75
C SER A 308 22.93 -20.41 9.48
N THR A 309 23.91 -21.06 8.86
CA THR A 309 24.49 -20.61 7.59
C THR A 309 23.44 -20.57 6.48
N LEU A 310 23.41 -19.48 5.72
CA LEU A 310 22.52 -19.28 4.58
C LEU A 310 23.32 -19.50 3.29
N SER A 311 22.74 -20.24 2.35
CA SER A 311 23.28 -20.33 1.00
C SER A 311 22.83 -19.10 0.21
N VAL A 312 23.77 -18.38 -0.38
CA VAL A 312 23.52 -17.10 -1.06
C VAL A 312 24.24 -17.10 -2.40
N GLU A 313 23.52 -16.78 -3.47
CA GLU A 313 24.04 -16.58 -4.82
C GLU A 313 24.79 -15.24 -4.90
N ARG A 314 26.02 -15.27 -5.42
CA ARG A 314 27.00 -14.17 -5.34
C ARG A 314 27.62 -13.79 -6.67
N GLU A 315 27.53 -14.67 -7.66
CA GLU A 315 28.14 -14.51 -8.98
C GLU A 315 27.20 -13.81 -9.95
N ARG A 316 25.88 -13.96 -9.73
CA ARG A 316 24.87 -13.27 -10.53
C ARG A 316 24.56 -11.85 -10.02
N PRO A 317 24.13 -10.93 -10.89
CA PRO A 317 23.69 -9.60 -10.47
C PRO A 317 22.62 -9.70 -9.37
N ALA A 318 22.74 -8.87 -8.34
CA ALA A 318 21.74 -8.78 -7.29
C ALA A 318 20.84 -7.56 -7.49
N HIS A 319 19.62 -7.66 -6.97
CA HIS A 319 18.67 -6.57 -6.86
C HIS A 319 18.75 -5.94 -5.48
N ALA A 320 18.86 -4.60 -5.42
CA ALA A 320 18.90 -3.82 -4.22
C ALA A 320 17.63 -2.96 -4.14
N ILE A 321 16.71 -3.35 -3.27
CA ILE A 321 15.43 -2.69 -3.07
C ILE A 321 15.52 -1.82 -1.81
N VAL A 322 15.32 -0.52 -1.97
CA VAL A 322 14.97 0.34 -0.84
C VAL A 322 13.45 0.37 -0.75
N LEU A 323 12.91 -0.12 0.37
CA LEU A 323 11.49 -0.14 0.66
C LEU A 323 11.13 1.02 1.58
N ILE A 324 10.32 1.95 1.09
CA ILE A 324 9.84 3.12 1.83
C ILE A 324 8.33 3.03 2.09
N PRO A 325 7.76 3.88 2.95
CA PRO A 325 6.35 3.77 3.29
C PRO A 325 5.43 4.26 2.17
N ASP A 326 5.90 5.23 1.36
CA ASP A 326 5.09 5.88 0.33
C ASP A 326 6.00 6.55 -0.72
N LEU A 327 5.87 6.17 -2.00
CA LEU A 327 6.62 6.78 -3.10
C LEU A 327 6.24 8.23 -3.38
N GLU A 328 5.05 8.68 -2.96
CA GLU A 328 4.63 10.07 -3.14
C GLU A 328 5.36 11.06 -2.22
N LEU A 329 6.16 10.57 -1.28
CA LEU A 329 7.02 11.39 -0.41
C LEU A 329 8.41 11.64 -1.02
N VAL A 330 8.65 11.20 -2.25
CA VAL A 330 9.92 11.40 -2.96
C VAL A 330 9.83 12.61 -3.89
N ASP A 331 10.18 13.79 -3.36
CA ASP A 331 10.17 15.05 -4.12
C ASP A 331 11.34 15.15 -5.11
N GLU A 332 12.54 14.74 -4.69
CA GLU A 332 13.77 14.87 -5.50
C GLU A 332 13.97 13.68 -6.46
N ARG A 333 12.97 13.41 -7.31
CA ARG A 333 13.02 12.27 -8.26
C ARG A 333 14.26 12.25 -9.16
N ALA A 334 14.81 13.44 -9.46
CA ALA A 334 16.03 13.59 -10.25
C ALA A 334 17.29 13.07 -9.54
N ALA A 335 17.34 13.11 -8.20
CA ALA A 335 18.45 12.58 -7.42
C ALA A 335 18.62 11.06 -7.59
N TYR A 336 17.53 10.37 -7.94
CA TYR A 336 17.49 8.93 -8.22
C TYR A 336 17.33 8.64 -9.72
N GLY A 337 17.94 9.48 -10.55
CA GLY A 337 17.92 9.41 -12.00
C GLY A 337 18.98 8.49 -12.62
N ILE A 338 19.22 8.66 -13.92
CA ILE A 338 20.13 7.81 -14.72
C ILE A 338 21.55 7.77 -14.14
N GLU A 339 22.09 8.92 -13.74
CA GLU A 339 23.44 9.00 -13.17
C GLU A 339 23.56 8.17 -11.88
N PHE A 340 22.56 8.24 -11.00
CA PHE A 340 22.51 7.43 -9.79
C PHE A 340 22.45 5.93 -10.11
N MET A 341 21.60 5.53 -11.06
CA MET A 341 21.47 4.12 -11.48
C MET A 341 22.79 3.58 -12.05
N GLN A 342 23.46 4.36 -12.90
CA GLN A 342 24.74 3.99 -13.50
C GLN A 342 25.86 3.91 -12.46
N ASP A 343 25.94 4.87 -11.53
CA ASP A 343 26.90 4.84 -10.42
C ASP A 343 26.66 3.62 -9.52
N PHE A 344 25.40 3.35 -9.16
CA PHE A 344 25.07 2.17 -8.35
C PHE A 344 25.47 0.87 -9.05
N MET A 345 25.10 0.71 -10.32
CA MET A 345 25.44 -0.47 -11.12
C MET A 345 26.95 -0.62 -11.30
N SER A 346 27.69 0.46 -11.55
CA SER A 346 29.15 0.42 -11.67
C SER A 346 29.83 0.02 -10.37
N ALA A 347 29.33 0.52 -9.24
CA ALA A 347 29.90 0.27 -7.91
C ALA A 347 29.58 -1.13 -7.35
N THR A 348 28.48 -1.74 -7.78
CA THR A 348 27.95 -2.97 -7.17
C THR A 348 27.71 -4.11 -8.15
N GLY A 349 27.67 -3.85 -9.46
CA GLY A 349 27.27 -4.81 -10.49
C GLY A 349 25.82 -5.28 -10.40
N GLY A 350 24.95 -4.60 -9.65
CA GLY A 350 23.54 -4.95 -9.50
C GLY A 350 22.58 -3.81 -9.81
N PHE A 351 21.29 -4.09 -9.65
CA PHE A 351 20.20 -3.17 -9.99
C PHE A 351 19.65 -2.49 -8.75
N ALA A 352 19.48 -1.17 -8.82
CA ALA A 352 18.83 -0.39 -7.77
C ALA A 352 17.32 -0.30 -8.03
N HIS A 353 16.53 -0.40 -6.96
CA HIS A 353 15.10 -0.21 -6.96
C HIS A 353 14.69 0.65 -5.77
N LEU A 354 13.71 1.52 -5.97
CA LEU A 354 13.04 2.26 -4.92
C LEU A 354 11.55 1.95 -5.02
N LEU A 355 11.00 1.31 -4.00
CA LEU A 355 9.63 0.80 -3.97
C LEU A 355 8.95 1.26 -2.69
N ASP A 356 7.63 1.41 -2.73
CA ASP A 356 6.80 1.32 -1.52
C ASP A 356 6.12 -0.06 -1.44
N ILE A 357 5.30 -0.26 -0.40
CA ILE A 357 4.60 -1.52 -0.15
C ILE A 357 3.61 -1.86 -1.28
N ALA A 358 2.93 -0.85 -1.83
CA ALA A 358 1.97 -1.05 -2.92
C ALA A 358 2.69 -1.50 -4.19
N GLU A 359 3.83 -0.90 -4.51
CA GLU A 359 4.63 -1.28 -5.66
C GLU A 359 5.29 -2.65 -5.49
N LEU A 360 5.79 -2.99 -4.29
CA LEU A 360 6.28 -4.34 -4.01
C LEU A 360 5.17 -5.38 -4.19
N LEU A 361 3.95 -5.11 -3.71
CA LEU A 361 2.78 -5.97 -3.93
C LEU A 361 2.53 -6.18 -5.43
N ARG A 362 2.54 -5.11 -6.24
CA ARG A 362 2.31 -5.23 -7.70
C ARG A 362 3.36 -6.08 -8.39
N ILE A 363 4.63 -5.94 -8.01
CA ILE A 363 5.74 -6.73 -8.57
C ILE A 363 5.58 -8.21 -8.19
N VAL A 364 5.21 -8.51 -6.94
CA VAL A 364 4.93 -9.89 -6.50
C VAL A 364 3.74 -10.47 -7.25
N GLN A 365 2.63 -9.73 -7.37
CA GLN A 365 1.45 -10.18 -8.12
C GLN A 365 1.79 -10.44 -9.60
N ALA A 366 2.56 -9.55 -10.22
CA ALA A 366 3.04 -9.74 -11.59
C ALA A 366 3.84 -11.03 -11.72
N ALA A 367 4.73 -11.30 -10.75
CA ALA A 367 5.52 -12.54 -10.72
C ALA A 367 4.64 -13.79 -10.60
N GLU A 368 3.64 -13.79 -9.71
CA GLU A 368 2.67 -14.88 -9.57
C GLU A 368 1.85 -15.10 -10.85
N MET A 369 1.39 -14.02 -11.48
CA MET A 369 0.65 -14.07 -12.74
C MET A 369 1.50 -14.61 -13.89
N ILE A 370 2.77 -14.22 -13.99
CA ILE A 370 3.70 -14.74 -15.00
C ILE A 370 3.98 -16.22 -14.74
N ALA A 371 4.26 -16.60 -13.49
CA ALA A 371 4.55 -17.99 -13.13
C ALA A 371 3.35 -18.92 -13.39
N SER A 372 2.13 -18.49 -13.06
CA SER A 372 0.91 -19.27 -13.28
C SER A 372 0.58 -19.54 -14.76
N ARG A 373 1.11 -18.71 -15.68
CA ARG A 373 1.00 -18.92 -17.14
C ARG A 373 2.13 -19.77 -17.72
N GLY A 374 3.22 -19.97 -16.97
CA GLY A 374 4.37 -20.77 -17.37
C GLY A 374 4.30 -22.21 -16.88
N THR A 375 4.98 -23.13 -17.57
CA THR A 375 5.09 -24.54 -17.12
C THR A 375 6.33 -24.82 -16.28
N THR A 376 7.38 -24.00 -16.43
CA THR A 376 8.68 -24.17 -15.75
C THR A 376 9.12 -22.93 -14.97
N THR A 377 8.41 -21.82 -15.10
CA THR A 377 8.74 -20.56 -14.45
C THR A 377 8.23 -20.57 -13.03
N THR A 378 9.13 -20.47 -12.05
CA THR A 378 8.75 -20.31 -10.64
C THR A 378 8.40 -18.84 -10.34
N PRO A 379 7.63 -18.55 -9.27
CA PRO A 379 7.38 -17.18 -8.84
C PRO A 379 8.67 -16.39 -8.59
N MET A 380 9.69 -16.99 -7.97
CA MET A 380 11.00 -16.32 -7.78
C MET A 380 11.70 -15.97 -9.11
N MET A 381 11.67 -16.86 -10.10
CA MET A 381 12.23 -16.57 -11.44
C MET A 381 11.48 -15.44 -12.13
N ALA A 382 10.14 -15.44 -12.03
CA ALA A 382 9.31 -14.38 -12.59
C ALA A 382 9.54 -13.04 -11.87
N PHE A 383 9.76 -13.06 -10.55
CA PHE A 383 10.05 -11.89 -9.74
C PHE A 383 11.39 -11.25 -10.12
N ASP A 384 12.46 -12.04 -10.23
CA ASP A 384 13.78 -11.59 -10.71
C ASP A 384 13.67 -10.98 -12.13
N TYR A 385 13.04 -11.71 -13.06
CA TYR A 385 12.79 -11.21 -14.41
C TYR A 385 12.03 -9.87 -14.41
N TYR A 386 10.96 -9.76 -13.64
CA TYR A 386 10.14 -8.55 -13.60
C TYR A 386 10.88 -7.37 -12.96
N LEU A 387 11.76 -7.61 -11.98
CA LEU A 387 12.66 -6.58 -11.46
C LEU A 387 13.66 -6.10 -12.53
N VAL A 388 14.19 -6.99 -13.37
CA VAL A 388 15.03 -6.59 -14.51
C VAL A 388 14.25 -5.71 -15.51
N GLU A 389 13.01 -6.10 -15.85
CA GLU A 389 12.15 -5.27 -16.72
C GLU A 389 11.81 -3.92 -16.09
N ARG A 390 11.58 -3.88 -14.77
CA ARG A 390 11.42 -2.63 -14.03
C ARG A 390 12.68 -1.76 -14.09
N ALA A 391 13.88 -2.34 -13.95
CA ALA A 391 15.13 -1.59 -14.05
C ALA A 391 15.31 -0.96 -15.44
N LYS A 392 14.96 -1.68 -16.51
CA LYS A 392 14.95 -1.13 -17.89
C LYS A 392 13.93 0.01 -18.02
N THR A 393 12.73 -0.17 -17.47
CA THR A 393 11.67 0.84 -17.49
C THR A 393 12.08 2.10 -16.72
N ALA A 394 12.73 1.95 -15.56
CA ALA A 394 13.25 3.05 -14.76
C ALA A 394 14.36 3.81 -15.51
N ALA A 395 15.27 3.09 -16.18
CA ALA A 395 16.29 3.71 -17.01
C ALA A 395 15.69 4.52 -18.16
N ASN A 396 14.66 3.98 -18.84
CA ASN A 396 13.95 4.68 -19.92
C ASN A 396 13.18 5.91 -19.40
N ALA A 397 12.56 5.80 -18.22
CA ALA A 397 11.85 6.92 -17.58
C ALA A 397 12.81 7.96 -16.98
N GLY A 398 14.09 7.62 -16.82
CA GLY A 398 15.11 8.47 -16.23
C GLY A 398 15.03 8.63 -14.71
N THR A 399 14.29 7.77 -14.00
CA THR A 399 14.15 7.80 -12.54
C THR A 399 13.79 6.42 -11.97
N LEU A 400 14.25 6.12 -10.74
CA LEU A 400 13.81 4.95 -9.98
C LEU A 400 12.38 5.07 -9.42
N CYS A 401 11.84 6.30 -9.38
CA CYS A 401 10.53 6.64 -8.83
C CYS A 401 9.42 6.36 -9.86
N ILE A 402 9.30 5.09 -10.26
CA ILE A 402 8.29 4.61 -11.20
C ILE A 402 7.37 3.60 -10.52
N GLU A 403 6.13 3.59 -10.99
CA GLU A 403 5.18 2.52 -10.73
C GLU A 403 5.01 1.67 -11.99
N VAL A 404 4.98 0.34 -11.86
CA VAL A 404 4.75 -0.57 -12.97
C VAL A 404 3.45 -1.35 -12.80
N LEU A 405 2.78 -1.60 -13.92
CA LEU A 405 1.57 -2.42 -13.98
C LEU A 405 1.75 -3.44 -15.10
N LEU A 406 1.66 -4.72 -14.75
CA LEU A 406 1.64 -5.80 -15.73
C LEU A 406 0.32 -5.80 -16.49
N ARG A 407 0.38 -5.88 -17.81
CA ARG A 407 -0.77 -6.10 -18.69
C ARG A 407 -0.43 -7.19 -19.70
N PHE A 408 -1.32 -8.14 -19.89
CA PHE A 408 -1.18 -9.16 -20.92
C PHE A 408 -1.89 -8.72 -22.19
N ALA A 409 -1.28 -8.97 -23.36
CA ALA A 409 -1.83 -8.54 -24.64
C ALA A 409 -3.20 -9.17 -24.98
N ASP A 410 -3.49 -10.35 -24.43
CA ASP A 410 -4.73 -11.07 -24.72
C ASP A 410 -5.97 -10.45 -24.05
N ASP A 411 -5.79 -9.60 -23.02
CA ASP A 411 -6.89 -8.95 -22.30
C ASP A 411 -7.52 -7.78 -23.09
N GLU A 412 -6.95 -7.40 -24.25
CA GLU A 412 -7.54 -6.41 -25.16
C GLU A 412 -8.65 -7.02 -26.07
N THR A 413 -8.83 -8.34 -26.09
CA THR A 413 -9.76 -9.02 -27.03
C THR A 413 -11.11 -9.45 -26.46
N THR A 414 -11.42 -9.13 -25.19
CA THR A 414 -12.76 -9.36 -24.61
C THR A 414 -13.58 -8.08 -24.43
N ALA A 415 -13.26 -7.03 -25.18
CA ALA A 415 -14.05 -5.81 -25.28
C ALA A 415 -14.53 -5.61 -26.71
N ASP A 416 -15.48 -6.44 -27.14
CA ASP A 416 -16.47 -6.11 -28.17
C ASP A 416 -17.87 -6.39 -27.63
#